data_AF-A0A2S9FNR2-F1
#
_entry.id   AF-A0A2S9FNR2-F1
#
_cell.length_a   1.000
_cell.length_b   1.000
_cell.length_c   1.000
_cell.angle_alpha   90.00
_cell.angle_beta   90.00
_cell.angle_gamma   90.00
#
_symmetry.space_group_name_H-M   'P 1'
#
loop_
_entity.id
_entity.type
_entity.pdbx_description
1 polymer ?
#
loop_
_entity_poly.entity_id
_entity_poly.type
_entity_poly.pdbx_seq_one_letter_code
_entity_poly.pdbx_strand_id
1 'polypeptide(L)' 'MDLTPTISRFDDFYKNQTPPWVIGEPQQAVVDLERAGLITGRVLDVGCGTGEHTILLAAAGYDVLGVDG' A
#
# COMPACT_ATOMS: atom_id res chain seq x y z
N MET A 1 15.51 -15.14 -17.87
CA MET A 1 14.62 -14.12 -18.46
C MET A 1 14.27 -13.18 -17.35
N ASP A 2 14.68 -11.92 -17.45
CA ASP A 2 14.24 -10.88 -16.54
C ASP A 2 12.81 -10.49 -16.95
N LEU A 3 11.83 -10.87 -16.12
CA LEU A 3 10.40 -10.68 -16.36
C LEU A 3 9.87 -9.48 -15.57
N THR A 4 10.76 -8.61 -15.07
CA THR A 4 10.36 -7.44 -14.30
C THR A 4 9.52 -6.52 -15.20
N PRO A 5 8.25 -6.22 -14.84
CA PRO A 5 7.43 -5.29 -15.60
C PRO A 5 8.07 -3.91 -15.63
N THR A 6 7.89 -3.17 -16.72
CA THR A 6 8.32 -1.77 -16.77
C THR A 6 7.51 -0.94 -15.77
N ILE A 7 8.13 0.08 -15.17
CA ILE A 7 7.46 1.01 -14.26
C ILE A 7 6.21 1.63 -14.93
N SER A 8 6.32 1.98 -16.21
CA SER A 8 5.21 2.55 -17.00
C SER A 8 3.94 1.70 -17.00
N ARG A 9 4.06 0.37 -16.82
CA ARG A 9 2.91 -0.52 -16.77
C ARG A 9 2.01 -0.21 -15.57
N PHE A 10 2.59 0.14 -14.42
CA PHE A 10 1.84 0.47 -13.21
C PHE A 10 1.10 1.80 -13.38
N ASP A 11 1.77 2.82 -13.90
CA ASP A 11 1.18 4.10 -14.30
C ASP A 11 -0.03 3.93 -15.22
N ASP A 12 0.09 3.07 -16.23
CA ASP A 12 -0.98 2.82 -17.18
C ASP A 12 -2.20 2.17 -16.52
N PHE A 13 -1.99 1.32 -15.50
CA PHE A 13 -3.10 0.83 -14.68
C PHE A 13 -3.79 1.99 -13.98
N TYR A 14 -3.08 2.83 -13.21
CA TYR A 14 -3.70 3.92 -12.46
C TYR A 14 -4.37 4.99 -13.33
N LYS A 15 -3.84 5.27 -14.52
CA LYS A 15 -4.38 6.32 -15.42
C LYS A 15 -5.61 5.86 -16.20
N ASN A 16 -5.63 4.59 -16.64
CA ASN A 16 -6.57 4.15 -17.67
C ASN A 16 -7.54 3.05 -17.22
N GLN A 17 -7.34 2.46 -16.05
CA GLN A 17 -8.19 1.37 -15.54
C GLN A 17 -8.14 1.35 -14.00
N THR A 18 -8.89 0.44 -13.37
CA THR A 18 -8.69 0.17 -11.95
C THR A 18 -7.68 -0.97 -11.84
N PRO A 19 -6.52 -0.76 -11.20
CA PRO A 19 -5.57 -1.85 -11.00
C PRO A 19 -6.22 -2.99 -10.21
N PRO A 20 -6.00 -4.26 -10.58
CA PRO A 20 -6.68 -5.39 -9.94
C PRO A 20 -6.26 -5.61 -8.48
N TRP A 21 -5.18 -4.97 -8.04
CA TRP A 21 -4.73 -4.97 -6.64
C TRP A 21 -5.33 -3.84 -5.79
N VAL A 22 -6.05 -2.89 -6.39
CA VAL A 22 -6.80 -1.86 -5.65
C VAL A 22 -8.17 -2.41 -5.29
N ILE A 23 -8.34 -2.75 -4.02
CA ILE A 23 -9.57 -3.37 -3.49
C ILE A 23 -10.50 -2.38 -2.76
N GLY A 24 -10.07 -1.13 -2.61
CA GLY A 24 -10.84 -0.06 -1.96
C GLY A 24 -10.80 -0.07 -0.43
N GLU A 25 -10.03 -0.98 0.17
CA GLU A 25 -9.81 -1.08 1.61
C GLU A 25 -8.42 -1.64 1.94
N PRO A 26 -7.95 -1.51 3.19
CA PRO A 26 -6.70 -2.12 3.59
C PRO A 26 -6.76 -3.65 3.47
N GLN A 27 -5.61 -4.27 3.18
CA GLN A 27 -5.53 -5.73 3.15
C GLN A 27 -5.79 -6.25 4.57
N GLN A 28 -6.68 -7.24 4.70
CA GLN A 28 -7.07 -7.77 6.02
C GLN A 28 -5.87 -8.24 6.85
N ALA A 29 -4.84 -8.79 6.20
CA ALA A 29 -3.61 -9.18 6.87
C ALA A 29 -2.90 -8.02 7.59
N VAL A 30 -2.93 -6.81 7.02
CA VAL A 30 -2.34 -5.61 7.65
C VAL A 30 -3.22 -5.11 8.80
N VAL A 31 -4.54 -5.17 8.63
CA VAL A 31 -5.50 -4.85 9.70
C VAL A 31 -5.29 -5.77 10.91
N ASP A 32 -5.09 -7.07 10.68
CA ASP A 32 -4.91 -8.05 11.75
C ASP A 32 -3.56 -7.85 12.48
N LEU A 33 -2.49 -7.51 11.75
CA LEU A 33 -1.19 -7.18 12.35
C LEU A 33 -1.25 -5.92 13.22
N GLU A 34 -1.95 -4.88 12.76
CA GLU A 34 -2.18 -3.65 13.51
C GLU A 34 -2.93 -3.95 14.81
N ARG A 35 -4.06 -4.68 14.72
CA ARG A 35 -4.89 -5.05 15.87
C ARG A 35 -4.18 -5.94 16.88
N ALA A 36 -3.27 -6.78 16.41
CA ALA A 36 -2.44 -7.63 17.27
C ALA A 36 -1.29 -6.85 17.95
N GLY A 37 -1.13 -5.55 17.66
CA GLY A 37 -0.04 -4.72 18.17
C GLY A 37 1.33 -5.09 17.61
N LEU A 38 1.36 -5.73 16.42
CA LEU A 38 2.60 -6.20 15.79
C LEU A 38 3.25 -5.16 14.87
N ILE A 39 2.56 -4.05 14.60
CA ILE A 39 3.11 -2.88 13.91
C ILE A 39 3.54 -1.87 14.97
N THR A 40 4.78 -1.39 14.91
CA THR A 40 5.33 -0.47 15.91
C THR A 40 6.31 0.52 15.29
N GLY A 41 6.50 1.67 15.96
CA GLY A 41 7.47 2.68 15.55
C GLY A 41 7.04 3.46 14.30
N ARG A 42 8.03 3.91 13.51
CA ARG A 42 7.81 4.57 12.21
C ARG A 42 7.61 3.51 11.13
N VAL A 43 6.60 3.69 10.30
CA VAL A 43 6.20 2.70 9.29
C VAL A 43 6.51 3.22 7.88
N LEU A 44 7.02 2.34 7.03
CA LEU A 44 7.20 2.59 5.59
C LEU A 44 6.29 1.64 4.82
N ASP A 45 5.39 2.21 4.00
CA ASP A 45 4.49 1.49 3.10
C ASP A 45 5.06 1.58 1.67
N VAL A 46 5.69 0.49 1.22
CA VAL A 46 6.46 0.43 -0.04
C VAL A 46 5.57 -0.10 -1.16
N GLY A 47 5.41 0.70 -2.22
CA GLY A 47 4.41 0.41 -3.25
C GLY A 47 3.02 0.66 -2.70
N CYS A 48 2.83 1.81 -2.03
CA CYS A 48 1.61 2.11 -1.29
C CYS A 48 0.38 2.24 -2.19
N GLY A 49 0.56 2.42 -3.50
CA GLY A 49 -0.49 2.59 -4.48
C GLY A 49 -1.42 3.74 -4.11
N THR A 50 -2.71 3.45 -3.99
CA THR A 50 -3.75 4.39 -3.54
C THR A 50 -3.72 4.69 -2.04
N GLY A 51 -2.88 3.99 -1.27
CA GLY A 51 -2.51 4.35 0.09
C GLY A 51 -3.44 3.82 1.19
N GLU A 52 -4.26 2.79 0.93
CA GLU A 52 -5.23 2.30 1.91
C GLU A 52 -4.57 1.88 3.23
N HIS A 53 -3.39 1.23 3.19
CA HIS A 53 -2.66 0.85 4.42
C HIS A 53 -2.07 2.07 5.10
N THR A 54 -1.43 2.96 4.33
CA THR A 54 -0.94 4.25 4.82
C THR A 54 -2.04 5.03 5.55
N ILE A 55 -3.25 5.13 4.97
CA ILE A 55 -4.38 5.83 5.58
C ILE A 55 -4.84 5.15 6.86
N LEU A 56 -4.99 3.81 6.86
CA LEU A 56 -5.34 3.05 8.07
C LEU A 56 -4.35 3.32 9.21
N LEU A 57 -3.06 3.19 8.94
CA LEU A 57 -2.02 3.32 9.96
C LEU A 57 -1.85 4.78 10.42
N ALA A 58 -1.96 5.76 9.53
CA ALA A 58 -1.98 7.16 9.92
C ALA A 58 -3.17 7.45 10.85
N ALA A 59 -4.36 6.93 10.52
CA ALA A 59 -5.56 7.10 11.34
C ALA A 59 -5.45 6.41 12.71
N ALA A 60 -4.70 5.31 12.81
CA ALA A 60 -4.38 4.64 14.06
C ALA A 60 -3.26 5.34 14.87
N GLY A 61 -2.68 6.43 14.35
CA GLY A 61 -1.71 7.27 15.05
C GLY A 61 -0.24 6.94 14.80
N TYR A 62 0.05 6.08 13.81
CA TYR A 62 1.44 5.79 13.41
C TYR A 62 2.03 6.94 12.58
N ASP A 63 3.34 7.19 12.75
CA ASP A 63 4.13 7.99 11.80
C ASP A 63 4.46 7.12 10.60
N VAL A 64 3.72 7.29 9.51
CA VAL A 64 3.78 6.44 8.31
C VAL A 64 4.15 7.25 7.07
N LEU A 65 5.07 6.71 6.28
CA LEU A 65 5.43 7.21 4.96
C LEU A 65 5.01 6.18 3.90
N GLY A 66 4.11 6.57 3.00
CA GLY A 66 3.83 5.83 1.77
C GLY A 66 4.75 6.28 0.64
N VAL A 67 5.31 5.34 -0.11
CA VAL A 67 6.07 5.62 -1.34
C VAL A 67 5.56 4.75 -2.48
N ASP A 68 5.32 5.37 -3.63
CA ASP A 68 4.98 4.70 -4.90
C ASP A 68 5.70 5.39 -6.07
N GLY A 69 5.79 4.71 -7.21
CA GLY A 69 6.66 5.03 -8.34
C GLY A 69 5.97 5.65 -9.54
#